data_AF-A0A521V598-F1
#
_entry.id   AF-A0A521V598-F1
#
_cell.length_a   1.000
_cell.length_b   1.000
_cell.length_c   1.000
_cell.angle_alpha   90.00
_cell.angle_beta   90.00
_cell.angle_gamma   90.00
#
_symmetry.space_group_name_H-M   'P 1'
#
loop_
_entity.id
_entity.type
_entity.pdbx_description
1 polymer ?
#
loop_
_entity_poly.entity_id
_entity_poly.type
_entity_poly.pdbx_seq_one_letter_code
_entity_poly.pdbx_strand_id
1 'polypeptide(L)'
;VFFSDASVGINQNNRVRPLPGDYVLWSDNLIRVIVPTVGYHADTLTTNYYAGSGPIWVKVGSSTKKSTEEITVRLAAINRSRNDGGTIPKRKAVHLVGDFGQYQGYTLYYTSAFKAVGGATDAFERALCTLVETDNINFRIREQSEIDPLYLQYACAIDMVNNLPGGVTSSTKALTTRTYVDLCSSGGVVLYSVMRKFDIYFKKSVDWYVDEAVDPNNDWEDHPDLEAFSLHELGHAQLLLHVNQIVDLMWWEIFGAKRTLQAGDIEGGEYIQGISTPNGPNGCSTGIASLTDCGLINSIDGSTSNFGMKVAPNPTSGSITICSETPSNSKIVRLFDSYGRLAFTKLIVASETEIDISQFAPGIYFMTILEGIDDHVTFKIVKK
;
A
#
# COMPACT_ATOMS: atom_id res chain seq x y z
N VAL A 1 -32.25 -0.98 -7.83
CA VAL A 1 -31.94 -0.68 -6.41
C VAL A 1 -31.07 0.56 -6.37
N PHE A 2 -31.23 1.40 -5.35
CA PHE A 2 -30.42 2.58 -5.09
C PHE A 2 -29.86 2.53 -3.68
N PHE A 3 -28.64 3.00 -3.54
CA PHE A 3 -27.90 3.11 -2.30
C PHE A 3 -27.65 4.58 -1.99
N SER A 4 -27.54 4.92 -0.70
CA SER A 4 -27.01 6.22 -0.27
C SER A 4 -25.59 6.41 -0.80
N ASP A 5 -25.19 7.64 -1.09
CA ASP A 5 -23.83 7.97 -1.50
C ASP A 5 -22.87 8.07 -0.31
N ALA A 6 -21.62 7.63 -0.47
CA ALA A 6 -20.55 7.78 0.51
C ALA A 6 -19.46 8.80 0.14
N SER A 7 -19.52 9.41 -1.05
CA SER A 7 -18.42 10.22 -1.58
C SER A 7 -18.13 11.52 -0.82
N VAL A 8 -19.13 12.07 -0.13
CA VAL A 8 -19.05 13.35 0.60
C VAL A 8 -19.84 13.30 1.91
N GLY A 9 -19.93 12.11 2.51
CA GLY A 9 -20.71 11.82 3.71
C GLY A 9 -22.13 11.34 3.44
N ILE A 10 -22.97 11.33 4.49
CA ILE A 10 -24.35 10.81 4.42
C ILE A 10 -25.24 11.80 3.67
N ASN A 11 -25.19 11.77 2.34
CA ASN A 11 -26.11 12.51 1.50
C ASN A 11 -27.15 11.56 0.88
N GLN A 12 -28.31 11.42 1.54
CA GLN A 12 -29.40 10.55 1.06
C GLN A 12 -30.11 11.06 -0.20
N ASN A 13 -29.81 12.29 -0.64
CA ASN A 13 -30.33 12.84 -1.90
C ASN A 13 -29.49 12.35 -3.08
N ASN A 14 -28.19 12.11 -2.86
CA ASN A 14 -27.35 11.45 -3.83
C ASN A 14 -27.52 9.94 -3.73
N ARG A 15 -27.93 9.35 -4.86
CA ARG A 15 -28.20 7.92 -4.93
C ARG A 15 -27.40 7.28 -6.03
N VAL A 16 -26.90 6.09 -5.75
CA VAL A 16 -26.13 5.30 -6.70
C VAL A 16 -26.89 4.03 -6.99
N ARG A 17 -27.09 3.73 -8.27
CA ARG A 17 -27.60 2.43 -8.71
C ARG A 17 -26.46 1.57 -9.28
N PRO A 18 -26.49 0.25 -9.03
CA PRO A 18 -25.56 -0.70 -9.66
C PRO A 18 -25.65 -0.71 -11.18
N LEU A 19 -24.58 -1.19 -11.83
CA LEU A 19 -24.60 -1.47 -13.26
C LEU A 19 -25.58 -2.62 -13.56
N PRO A 20 -26.09 -2.76 -14.80
CA PRO A 20 -27.01 -3.83 -15.13
C PRO A 20 -26.45 -5.23 -14.84
N GLY A 21 -25.14 -5.42 -15.01
CA GLY A 21 -24.46 -6.69 -14.72
C GLY A 21 -24.25 -6.99 -13.23
N ASP A 22 -24.49 -6.05 -12.32
CA ASP A 22 -24.29 -6.25 -10.88
C ASP A 22 -25.51 -6.88 -10.19
N TYR A 23 -26.65 -7.00 -10.90
CA TYR A 23 -27.84 -7.69 -10.40
C TYR A 23 -27.69 -9.21 -10.58
N VAL A 24 -27.38 -9.90 -9.49
CA VAL A 24 -27.17 -11.35 -9.46
C VAL A 24 -28.50 -12.11 -9.45
N LEU A 25 -29.51 -11.57 -8.77
CA LEU A 25 -30.86 -12.13 -8.71
C LEU A 25 -31.89 -11.01 -8.58
N TRP A 26 -32.98 -11.12 -9.32
CA TRP A 26 -34.16 -10.27 -9.17
C TRP A 26 -35.42 -11.14 -9.20
N SER A 27 -36.10 -11.26 -8.07
CA SER A 27 -37.40 -11.91 -7.95
C SER A 27 -38.33 -11.09 -7.06
N ASP A 28 -39.59 -11.52 -6.97
CA ASP A 28 -40.60 -10.84 -6.16
C ASP A 28 -40.24 -10.80 -4.67
N ASN A 29 -39.47 -11.78 -4.19
CA ASN A 29 -39.14 -11.96 -2.77
C ASN A 29 -37.66 -11.66 -2.43
N LEU A 30 -36.77 -11.58 -3.42
CA LEU A 30 -35.35 -11.41 -3.18
C LEU A 30 -34.67 -10.68 -4.32
N ILE A 31 -33.95 -9.61 -3.97
CA ILE A 31 -32.98 -8.96 -4.84
C ILE A 31 -31.60 -9.24 -4.29
N ARG A 32 -30.75 -9.91 -5.07
CA ARG A 32 -29.31 -10.06 -4.77
C ARG A 32 -28.55 -9.20 -5.74
N VAL A 33 -27.77 -8.27 -5.22
CA VAL A 33 -27.06 -7.28 -6.02
C VAL A 33 -25.71 -7.01 -5.39
N ILE A 34 -24.72 -6.72 -6.23
CA ILE A 34 -23.41 -6.33 -5.73
C ILE A 34 -23.43 -4.84 -5.40
N VAL A 35 -22.94 -4.49 -4.22
CA VAL A 35 -22.90 -3.10 -3.73
C VAL A 35 -22.00 -2.28 -4.66
N PRO A 36 -22.48 -1.18 -5.25
CA PRO A 36 -21.79 -0.53 -6.35
C PRO A 36 -20.78 0.52 -5.89
N THR A 37 -19.54 0.39 -6.36
CA THR A 37 -18.54 1.49 -6.33
C THR A 37 -18.32 2.14 -7.71
N VAL A 38 -18.97 1.58 -8.72
CA VAL A 38 -19.20 2.19 -10.03
C VAL A 38 -20.64 1.89 -10.41
N GLY A 39 -21.33 2.86 -10.98
CA GLY A 39 -22.76 2.74 -11.17
C GLY A 39 -23.35 3.90 -11.94
N TYR A 40 -24.62 4.18 -11.72
CA TYR A 40 -25.22 5.41 -12.22
C TYR A 40 -25.73 6.29 -11.09
N HIS A 41 -25.60 7.58 -11.28
CA HIS A 41 -26.26 8.62 -10.52
C HIS A 41 -27.10 9.45 -11.50
N ALA A 42 -28.40 9.61 -11.22
CA ALA A 42 -29.33 10.29 -12.14
C ALA A 42 -29.22 9.81 -13.60
N ASP A 43 -29.12 8.49 -13.80
CA ASP A 43 -28.93 7.81 -15.10
C ASP A 43 -27.65 8.15 -15.87
N THR A 44 -26.73 8.90 -15.25
CA THR A 44 -25.37 9.13 -15.77
C THR A 44 -24.39 8.17 -15.11
N LEU A 45 -23.58 7.48 -15.93
CA LEU A 45 -22.53 6.58 -15.46
C LEU A 45 -21.51 7.39 -14.63
N THR A 46 -21.15 6.88 -13.46
CA THR A 46 -20.29 7.60 -12.52
C THR A 46 -19.35 6.67 -11.76
N THR A 47 -18.16 7.20 -11.47
CA THR A 47 -17.19 6.68 -10.50
C THR A 47 -16.99 7.63 -9.32
N ASN A 48 -17.67 8.78 -9.33
CA ASN A 48 -17.56 9.81 -8.29
C ASN A 48 -18.58 9.60 -7.17
N TYR A 49 -19.66 8.87 -7.46
CA TYR A 49 -20.67 8.49 -6.48
C TYR A 49 -20.65 6.96 -6.33
N TYR A 50 -20.59 6.50 -5.10
CA TYR A 50 -20.54 5.07 -4.76
C TYR A 50 -21.37 4.79 -3.51
N ALA A 51 -21.79 3.54 -3.35
CA ALA A 51 -22.70 3.15 -2.29
C ALA A 51 -22.07 3.26 -0.90
N GLY A 52 -22.82 3.84 0.02
CA GLY A 52 -22.56 3.88 1.45
C GLY A 52 -23.66 3.19 2.26
N SER A 53 -23.42 3.14 3.57
CA SER A 53 -24.38 2.68 4.56
C SER A 53 -25.65 3.52 4.61
N GLY A 54 -26.72 2.90 5.09
CA GLY A 54 -28.02 3.52 5.24
C GLY A 54 -29.14 2.73 4.56
N PRO A 55 -30.32 3.34 4.39
CA PRO A 55 -31.45 2.69 3.75
C PRO A 55 -31.20 2.49 2.25
N ILE A 56 -31.89 1.52 1.66
CA ILE A 56 -31.90 1.29 0.22
C ILE A 56 -33.26 1.66 -0.38
N TRP A 57 -33.28 1.95 -1.68
CA TRP A 57 -34.51 2.18 -2.42
C TRP A 57 -34.66 1.18 -3.56
N VAL A 58 -35.86 0.65 -3.73
CA VAL A 58 -36.22 -0.20 -4.87
C VAL A 58 -37.21 0.56 -5.72
N LYS A 59 -36.92 0.67 -7.03
CA LYS A 59 -37.82 1.25 -8.01
C LYS A 59 -38.30 0.18 -8.98
N VAL A 60 -39.61 0.07 -9.14
CA VAL A 60 -40.28 -0.82 -10.09
C VAL A 60 -41.30 0.03 -10.85
N GLY A 61 -41.08 0.20 -12.16
CA GLY A 61 -41.84 1.16 -12.96
C GLY A 61 -41.72 2.59 -12.39
N SER A 62 -42.86 3.22 -12.09
CA SER A 62 -42.93 4.54 -11.47
C SER A 62 -42.87 4.52 -9.93
N SER A 63 -43.04 3.35 -9.30
CA SER A 63 -43.07 3.22 -7.84
C SER A 63 -41.66 3.12 -7.27
N THR A 64 -41.36 3.90 -6.24
CA THR A 64 -40.12 3.81 -5.46
C THR A 64 -40.46 3.54 -4.00
N LYS A 65 -39.84 2.54 -3.39
CA LYS A 65 -39.99 2.19 -1.97
C LYS A 65 -38.64 2.26 -1.27
N LYS A 66 -38.61 2.86 -0.09
CA LYS A 66 -37.45 2.92 0.81
C LYS A 66 -37.54 1.72 1.78
N SER A 67 -36.41 1.09 2.09
CA SER A 67 -36.35 0.07 3.15
C SER A 67 -36.60 0.68 4.53
N THR A 68 -37.15 -0.12 5.44
CA THR A 68 -37.30 0.24 6.86
C THR A 68 -36.00 0.02 7.64
N GLU A 69 -35.17 -0.91 7.18
CA GLU A 69 -33.86 -1.22 7.74
C GLU A 69 -32.76 -0.54 6.92
N GLU A 70 -31.62 -0.34 7.58
CA GLU A 70 -30.40 0.16 6.97
C GLU A 70 -29.41 -0.98 6.75
N ILE A 71 -28.64 -0.89 5.68
CA ILE A 71 -27.51 -1.77 5.45
C ILE A 71 -26.21 -1.11 5.91
N THR A 72 -25.22 -1.93 6.24
CA THR A 72 -23.86 -1.49 6.50
C THR A 72 -22.98 -1.86 5.32
N VAL A 73 -22.42 -0.85 4.65
CA VAL A 73 -21.36 -1.01 3.65
C VAL A 73 -20.03 -0.85 4.37
N ARG A 74 -19.35 -1.95 4.69
CA ARG A 74 -18.14 -1.96 5.53
C ARG A 74 -16.88 -1.52 4.80
N LEU A 75 -16.85 -1.73 3.48
CA LEU A 75 -15.74 -1.34 2.62
C LEU A 75 -16.28 -0.91 1.26
N ALA A 76 -15.50 -0.06 0.59
CA ALA A 76 -15.73 0.32 -0.80
C ALA A 76 -14.38 0.26 -1.54
N ALA A 77 -14.27 -0.61 -2.54
CA ALA A 77 -13.05 -0.75 -3.34
C ALA A 77 -13.24 -0.12 -4.74
N ILE A 78 -12.21 0.53 -5.26
CA ILE A 78 -12.24 1.14 -6.59
C ILE A 78 -12.51 0.08 -7.64
N ASN A 79 -13.54 0.34 -8.44
CA ASN A 79 -13.84 -0.41 -9.64
C ASN A 79 -13.97 0.56 -10.82
N ARG A 80 -13.76 0.05 -12.03
CA ARG A 80 -13.98 0.79 -13.28
C ARG A 80 -15.14 0.23 -14.06
N SER A 81 -15.75 1.08 -14.89
CA SER A 81 -16.72 0.65 -15.90
C SER A 81 -16.05 0.52 -17.28
N ARG A 82 -16.25 -0.61 -17.95
CA ARG A 82 -15.83 -0.86 -19.32
C ARG A 82 -16.98 -1.44 -20.13
N ASN A 83 -17.13 -0.99 -21.37
CA ASN A 83 -18.20 -1.49 -22.24
C ASN A 83 -17.77 -2.71 -23.06
N ASP A 84 -16.47 -3.06 -23.10
CA ASP A 84 -15.91 -4.24 -23.81
C ASP A 84 -16.50 -4.49 -25.21
N GLY A 85 -16.69 -3.42 -26.00
CA GLY A 85 -17.27 -3.48 -27.35
C GLY A 85 -18.81 -3.53 -27.42
N GLY A 86 -19.50 -3.55 -26.28
CA GLY A 86 -20.96 -3.46 -26.16
C GLY A 86 -21.47 -2.06 -25.80
N THR A 87 -22.78 -1.97 -25.53
CA THR A 87 -23.45 -0.73 -25.08
C THR A 87 -23.68 -0.69 -23.57
N ILE A 88 -23.53 -1.83 -22.89
CA ILE A 88 -23.77 -1.97 -21.46
C ILE A 88 -22.42 -1.98 -20.72
N PRO A 89 -22.17 -1.03 -19.81
CA PRO A 89 -20.98 -1.05 -18.98
C PRO A 89 -20.98 -2.25 -18.03
N LYS A 90 -19.80 -2.86 -17.93
CA LYS A 90 -19.46 -3.91 -16.99
C LYS A 90 -18.47 -3.38 -15.97
N ARG A 91 -18.64 -3.83 -14.74
CA ARG A 91 -17.69 -3.55 -13.66
C ARG A 91 -16.41 -4.35 -13.86
N LYS A 92 -15.27 -3.69 -13.65
CA LYS A 92 -13.93 -4.26 -13.65
C LYS A 92 -13.25 -3.89 -12.34
N ALA A 93 -12.76 -4.90 -11.63
CA ALA A 93 -11.93 -4.67 -10.46
C ALA A 93 -10.67 -3.90 -10.85
N VAL A 94 -10.12 -3.16 -9.90
CA VAL A 94 -8.78 -2.60 -10.01
C VAL A 94 -7.86 -3.36 -9.08
N HIS A 95 -6.71 -3.78 -9.59
CA HIS A 95 -5.73 -4.56 -8.85
C HIS A 95 -4.48 -3.72 -8.58
N LEU A 96 -3.85 -3.97 -7.44
CA LEU A 96 -2.44 -3.66 -7.23
C LEU A 96 -1.61 -4.75 -7.93
N VAL A 97 -0.47 -4.40 -8.53
CA VAL A 97 0.39 -5.36 -9.23
C VAL A 97 1.87 -5.12 -8.96
N GLY A 98 2.67 -6.17 -9.06
CA GLY A 98 4.12 -6.11 -8.85
C GLY A 98 4.92 -5.56 -10.02
N ASP A 99 4.29 -5.24 -11.16
CA ASP A 99 4.98 -4.86 -12.39
C ASP A 99 5.58 -3.44 -12.36
N PHE A 100 5.11 -2.57 -11.47
CA PHE A 100 5.39 -1.13 -11.50
C PHE A 100 6.29 -0.62 -10.36
N GLY A 101 6.98 -1.51 -9.67
CA GLY A 101 7.96 -1.11 -8.67
C GLY A 101 8.94 -2.22 -8.35
N GLN A 102 9.92 -1.89 -7.51
CA GLN A 102 10.93 -2.85 -7.11
C GLN A 102 10.31 -3.91 -6.19
N TYR A 103 10.88 -5.13 -6.20
CA TYR A 103 10.48 -6.22 -5.32
C TYR A 103 8.99 -6.63 -5.43
N GLN A 104 8.41 -6.50 -6.62
CA GLN A 104 7.00 -6.86 -6.87
C GLN A 104 6.03 -6.07 -5.95
N GLY A 105 6.25 -4.76 -5.81
CA GLY A 105 5.46 -3.85 -5.00
C GLY A 105 5.45 -2.43 -5.55
N TYR A 106 5.01 -1.46 -4.74
CA TYR A 106 5.12 -0.03 -5.08
C TYR A 106 6.24 0.61 -4.27
N THR A 107 7.11 1.34 -4.96
CA THR A 107 8.18 2.12 -4.33
C THR A 107 7.70 3.55 -4.09
N LEU A 108 7.74 3.99 -2.84
CA LEU A 108 7.39 5.33 -2.38
C LEU A 108 8.68 6.12 -2.13
N TYR A 109 8.61 7.44 -2.27
CA TYR A 109 9.69 8.34 -1.86
C TYR A 109 9.16 9.67 -1.36
N TYR A 110 9.91 10.28 -0.45
CA TYR A 110 9.61 11.62 0.04
C TYR A 110 10.27 12.68 -0.83
N THR A 111 9.52 13.72 -1.18
CA THR A 111 10.09 14.91 -1.79
C THR A 111 10.86 15.73 -0.75
N SER A 112 11.72 16.64 -1.21
CA SER A 112 12.40 17.60 -0.33
C SER A 112 11.42 18.50 0.42
N ALA A 113 10.26 18.82 -0.16
CA ALA A 113 9.25 19.65 0.48
C ALA A 113 8.56 18.93 1.64
N PHE A 114 8.30 17.63 1.50
CA PHE A 114 7.75 16.81 2.58
C PHE A 114 8.77 16.65 3.72
N LYS A 115 10.02 16.29 3.40
CA LYS A 115 11.11 16.16 4.39
C LYS A 115 11.42 17.46 5.14
N ALA A 116 11.09 18.62 4.57
CA ALA A 116 11.29 19.91 5.21
C ALA A 116 10.35 20.17 6.39
N VAL A 117 9.26 19.40 6.51
CA VAL A 117 8.38 19.42 7.69
C VAL A 117 8.94 18.44 8.71
N GLY A 118 9.47 18.97 9.82
CA GLY A 118 10.06 18.16 10.88
C GLY A 118 9.05 17.13 11.41
N GLY A 119 9.47 15.88 11.57
CA GLY A 119 8.61 14.78 12.03
C GLY A 119 7.65 14.21 10.98
N ALA A 120 7.53 14.81 9.79
CA ALA A 120 6.56 14.36 8.79
C ALA A 120 6.86 12.97 8.21
N THR A 121 8.14 12.66 7.99
CA THR A 121 8.56 11.32 7.55
C THR A 121 8.17 10.29 8.59
N ASP A 122 8.49 10.53 9.86
CA ASP A 122 8.22 9.59 10.96
C ASP A 122 6.72 9.35 11.13
N ALA A 123 5.90 10.42 11.02
CA ALA A 123 4.44 10.30 11.06
C ALA A 123 3.88 9.47 9.90
N PHE A 124 4.38 9.67 8.68
CA PHE A 124 3.96 8.87 7.53
C PHE A 124 4.42 7.41 7.66
N GLU A 125 5.63 7.20 8.15
CA GLU A 125 6.23 5.88 8.35
C GLU A 125 5.43 5.04 9.37
N ARG A 126 4.98 5.64 10.49
CA ARG A 126 4.07 4.97 11.45
C ARG A 126 2.73 4.58 10.82
N ALA A 127 2.15 5.47 10.01
CA ALA A 127 0.93 5.16 9.26
C ALA A 127 1.15 4.03 8.25
N LEU A 128 2.26 4.04 7.52
CA LEU A 128 2.62 2.97 6.60
C LEU A 128 2.79 1.64 7.34
N CYS A 129 3.47 1.62 8.50
CA CYS A 129 3.61 0.38 9.26
C CYS A 129 2.28 -0.17 9.73
N THR A 130 1.41 0.67 10.28
CA THR A 130 0.06 0.28 10.70
C THR A 130 -0.68 -0.45 9.58
N LEU A 131 -0.58 0.05 8.35
CA LEU A 131 -1.22 -0.51 7.17
C LEU A 131 -0.57 -1.84 6.73
N VAL A 132 0.75 -1.83 6.49
CA VAL A 132 1.50 -2.98 5.97
C VAL A 132 1.43 -4.17 6.94
N GLU A 133 1.57 -3.93 8.23
CA GLU A 133 1.47 -4.99 9.25
C GLU A 133 0.06 -5.59 9.36
N THR A 134 -0.96 -4.88 8.86
CA THR A 134 -2.35 -5.33 8.88
C THR A 134 -2.68 -6.17 7.65
N ASP A 135 -2.40 -5.66 6.44
CA ASP A 135 -2.87 -6.29 5.20
C ASP A 135 -1.77 -6.91 4.33
N ASN A 136 -0.50 -6.68 4.67
CA ASN A 136 0.68 -7.16 3.96
C ASN A 136 0.84 -6.65 2.52
N ILE A 137 0.26 -5.49 2.18
CA ILE A 137 0.47 -4.85 0.87
C ILE A 137 1.90 -4.28 0.78
N ASN A 138 2.63 -4.64 -0.26
CA ASN A 138 4.04 -4.28 -0.43
C ASN A 138 4.23 -2.85 -0.96
N PHE A 139 4.12 -1.90 -0.04
CA PHE A 139 4.53 -0.51 -0.21
C PHE A 139 5.85 -0.28 0.54
N ARG A 140 6.88 0.23 -0.15
CA ARG A 140 8.21 0.41 0.44
C ARG A 140 8.75 1.81 0.18
N ILE A 141 9.30 2.43 1.22
CA ILE A 141 10.00 3.70 1.08
C ILE A 141 11.44 3.46 0.63
N ARG A 142 11.93 4.34 -0.25
CA ARG A 142 13.33 4.43 -0.69
C ARG A 142 13.72 5.88 -0.86
N GLU A 143 15.02 6.16 -0.72
CA GLU A 143 15.56 7.43 -1.21
C GLU A 143 15.40 7.49 -2.73
N GLN A 144 14.95 8.63 -3.25
CA GLN A 144 14.66 8.77 -4.68
C GLN A 144 15.88 8.45 -5.56
N SER A 145 17.08 8.76 -5.08
CA SER A 145 18.35 8.47 -5.76
C SER A 145 18.72 6.99 -5.79
N GLU A 146 18.10 6.16 -4.95
CA GLU A 146 18.34 4.72 -4.86
C GLU A 146 17.32 3.89 -5.66
N ILE A 147 16.27 4.55 -6.16
CA ILE A 147 15.26 3.89 -6.99
C ILE A 147 15.89 3.59 -8.36
N ASP A 148 15.76 2.34 -8.80
CA ASP A 148 16.22 1.95 -10.13
C ASP A 148 15.57 2.83 -11.21
N PRO A 149 16.34 3.42 -12.14
CA PRO A 149 15.81 4.29 -13.19
C PRO A 149 14.65 3.68 -14.00
N LEU A 150 14.57 2.36 -14.13
CA LEU A 150 13.46 1.66 -14.79
C LEU A 150 12.12 1.90 -14.07
N TYR A 151 12.15 1.90 -12.74
CA TYR A 151 10.97 2.03 -11.87
C TYR A 151 10.72 3.47 -11.40
N LEU A 152 11.69 4.38 -11.53
CA LEU A 152 11.57 5.77 -11.08
C LEU A 152 10.33 6.49 -11.67
N GLN A 153 9.98 6.21 -12.93
CA GLN A 153 8.78 6.78 -13.57
C GLN A 153 7.44 6.30 -12.97
N TYR A 154 7.46 5.20 -12.24
CA TYR A 154 6.31 4.61 -11.56
C TYR A 154 6.34 4.79 -10.04
N ALA A 155 7.47 5.26 -9.50
CA ALA A 155 7.64 5.54 -8.09
C ALA A 155 6.63 6.59 -7.61
N CYS A 156 6.07 6.36 -6.43
CA CYS A 156 4.97 7.12 -5.84
C CYS A 156 5.54 8.23 -4.93
N ALA A 157 5.26 9.48 -5.25
CA ALA A 157 5.74 10.62 -4.49
C ALA A 157 4.83 10.88 -3.28
N ILE A 158 5.47 11.14 -2.15
CA ILE A 158 4.83 11.68 -0.95
C ILE A 158 5.33 13.12 -0.80
N ASP A 159 4.43 14.08 -1.01
CA ASP A 159 4.80 15.47 -1.25
C ASP A 159 3.98 16.47 -0.42
N MET A 160 4.58 17.62 -0.16
CA MET A 160 3.98 18.78 0.51
C MET A 160 3.87 19.92 -0.50
N VAL A 161 2.64 20.24 -0.93
CA VAL A 161 2.38 21.17 -2.05
C VAL A 161 1.59 22.39 -1.60
N ASN A 162 1.83 23.54 -2.24
CA ASN A 162 1.07 24.76 -1.94
C ASN A 162 -0.42 24.62 -2.33
N ASN A 163 -0.68 23.98 -3.47
CA ASN A 163 -2.01 23.71 -3.98
C ASN A 163 -2.08 22.23 -4.33
N LEU A 164 -3.13 21.56 -3.83
CA LEU A 164 -3.41 20.18 -4.24
C LEU A 164 -3.75 20.14 -5.74
N PRO A 165 -3.48 19.00 -6.42
CA PRO A 165 -3.93 18.77 -7.79
C PRO A 165 -5.43 19.07 -7.98
N GLY A 166 -5.82 19.47 -9.19
CA GLY A 166 -7.20 19.85 -9.48
C GLY A 166 -8.23 18.74 -9.21
N GLY A 167 -9.49 19.14 -9.00
CA GLY A 167 -10.59 18.20 -8.72
C GLY A 167 -10.94 18.05 -7.23
N VAL A 168 -10.36 18.90 -6.37
CA VAL A 168 -10.64 18.94 -4.93
C VAL A 168 -11.16 20.32 -4.50
N THR A 169 -11.75 20.37 -3.30
CA THR A 169 -12.27 21.61 -2.71
C THR A 169 -11.19 22.37 -1.95
N SER A 170 -11.42 23.65 -1.61
CA SER A 170 -10.46 24.47 -0.87
C SER A 170 -10.18 23.96 0.56
N SER A 171 -11.12 23.20 1.14
CA SER A 171 -11.00 22.58 2.47
C SER A 171 -10.27 21.24 2.45
N THR A 172 -10.00 20.66 1.27
CA THR A 172 -9.25 19.41 1.18
C THR A 172 -7.81 19.62 1.65
N LYS A 173 -7.36 18.79 2.61
CA LYS A 173 -6.04 18.89 3.27
C LYS A 173 -5.00 17.93 2.67
N ALA A 174 -5.44 16.77 2.19
CA ALA A 174 -4.59 15.79 1.52
C ALA A 174 -5.33 15.15 0.32
N LEU A 175 -4.58 14.53 -0.60
CA LEU A 175 -5.11 13.86 -1.78
C LEU A 175 -4.18 12.76 -2.29
N THR A 176 -4.73 11.55 -2.46
CA THR A 176 -4.12 10.49 -3.27
C THR A 176 -4.59 10.54 -4.73
N THR A 177 -3.65 10.80 -5.64
CA THR A 177 -3.87 10.67 -7.09
C THR A 177 -3.52 9.27 -7.56
N ARG A 178 -4.18 8.78 -8.61
CA ARG A 178 -4.01 7.41 -9.11
C ARG A 178 -4.00 7.39 -10.63
N THR A 179 -3.11 6.60 -11.20
CA THR A 179 -3.07 6.30 -12.64
C THR A 179 -3.32 4.83 -12.86
N TYR A 180 -4.17 4.50 -13.84
CA TYR A 180 -4.53 3.12 -14.16
C TYR A 180 -4.16 2.76 -15.60
N VAL A 181 -3.90 1.48 -15.84
CA VAL A 181 -3.74 0.92 -17.18
C VAL A 181 -4.52 -0.39 -17.31
N ASP A 182 -4.95 -0.72 -18.53
CA ASP A 182 -5.73 -1.92 -18.82
C ASP A 182 -4.83 -2.98 -19.49
N LEU A 183 -3.79 -3.41 -18.78
CA LEU A 183 -2.84 -4.41 -19.30
C LEU A 183 -3.46 -5.81 -19.40
N CYS A 184 -4.39 -6.13 -18.51
CA CYS A 184 -5.02 -7.44 -18.45
C CYS A 184 -6.30 -7.47 -19.30
N SER A 185 -6.11 -7.81 -20.58
CA SER A 185 -7.20 -8.02 -21.54
C SER A 185 -7.05 -9.34 -22.29
N SER A 186 -8.17 -9.93 -22.70
CA SER A 186 -8.21 -11.14 -23.52
C SER A 186 -9.32 -11.04 -24.55
N GLY A 187 -9.00 -11.29 -25.82
CA GLY A 187 -9.98 -11.19 -26.91
C GLY A 187 -10.63 -9.79 -27.03
N GLY A 188 -9.90 -8.72 -26.68
CA GLY A 188 -10.43 -7.35 -26.68
C GLY A 188 -11.30 -6.98 -25.47
N VAL A 189 -11.46 -7.90 -24.50
CA VAL A 189 -12.20 -7.68 -23.26
C VAL A 189 -11.21 -7.38 -22.13
N VAL A 190 -11.38 -6.25 -21.43
CA VAL A 190 -10.59 -5.97 -20.23
C VAL A 190 -11.05 -6.91 -19.14
N LEU A 191 -10.14 -7.67 -18.52
CA LEU A 191 -10.47 -8.59 -17.43
C LEU A 191 -10.53 -7.81 -16.11
N TYR A 192 -9.48 -7.03 -15.84
CA TYR A 192 -9.41 -6.03 -14.78
C TYR A 192 -8.44 -4.91 -15.19
N SER A 193 -8.54 -3.77 -14.51
CA SER A 193 -7.56 -2.69 -14.63
C SER A 193 -6.50 -2.84 -13.53
N VAL A 194 -5.32 -2.29 -13.75
CA VAL A 194 -4.25 -2.28 -12.76
C VAL A 194 -3.89 -0.85 -12.42
N MET A 195 -3.55 -0.60 -11.17
CA MET A 195 -2.99 0.70 -10.78
C MET A 195 -1.53 0.76 -11.19
N ARG A 196 -1.17 1.72 -12.03
CA ARG A 196 0.21 1.91 -12.47
C ARG A 196 1.05 2.64 -11.44
N LYS A 197 0.46 3.64 -10.80
CA LYS A 197 1.14 4.56 -9.89
C LYS A 197 0.10 5.34 -9.09
N PHE A 198 0.47 5.75 -7.87
CA PHE A 198 -0.22 6.79 -7.13
C PHE A 198 0.79 7.86 -6.66
N ASP A 199 0.29 8.99 -6.21
CA ASP A 199 1.07 9.98 -5.45
C ASP A 199 0.17 10.52 -4.33
N ILE A 200 0.75 10.83 -3.17
CA ILE A 200 0.04 11.40 -2.02
C ILE A 200 0.54 12.83 -1.81
N TYR A 201 -0.40 13.78 -1.80
CA TYR A 201 -0.12 15.19 -1.65
C TYR A 201 -0.75 15.72 -0.38
N PHE A 202 0.03 16.43 0.44
CA PHE A 202 -0.42 17.16 1.60
C PHE A 202 -0.34 18.66 1.34
N LYS A 203 -1.32 19.42 1.83
CA LYS A 203 -1.34 20.86 1.67
C LYS A 203 -0.33 21.51 2.63
N LYS A 204 0.65 22.23 2.07
CA LYS A 204 1.74 22.88 2.80
C LYS A 204 1.29 23.97 3.77
N SER A 205 0.15 24.60 3.50
CA SER A 205 -0.38 25.68 4.34
C SER A 205 -1.05 25.18 5.62
N VAL A 206 -1.17 23.87 5.81
CA VAL A 206 -1.77 23.27 7.00
C VAL A 206 -0.67 23.12 8.06
N ASP A 207 -1.01 23.49 9.30
CA ASP A 207 -0.14 23.31 10.45
C ASP A 207 -0.33 21.87 10.96
N TRP A 208 0.59 20.98 10.60
CA TRP A 208 0.43 19.54 10.80
C TRP A 208 0.93 19.10 12.18
N TYR A 209 0.10 18.36 12.91
CA TYR A 209 0.55 17.60 14.08
C TYR A 209 1.29 16.34 13.63
N VAL A 210 2.51 16.14 14.13
CA VAL A 210 3.41 15.06 13.69
C VAL A 210 3.88 14.14 14.82
N ASP A 211 3.62 14.52 16.07
CA ASP A 211 4.16 13.83 17.23
C ASP A 211 3.53 12.46 17.42
N GLU A 212 4.33 11.49 17.89
CA GLU A 212 3.86 10.13 18.17
C GLU A 212 2.88 10.10 19.35
N ALA A 213 3.14 10.87 20.40
CA ALA A 213 2.20 11.00 21.51
C ALA A 213 0.95 11.74 21.04
N VAL A 214 -0.25 11.22 21.33
CA VAL A 214 -1.50 11.92 21.04
C VAL A 214 -1.79 12.91 22.17
N ASP A 215 -1.92 14.20 21.86
CA ASP A 215 -2.44 15.19 22.81
C ASP A 215 -3.97 15.21 22.78
N PRO A 216 -4.65 14.76 23.86
CA PRO A 216 -6.12 14.76 23.91
C PRO A 216 -6.74 16.16 23.89
N ASN A 217 -5.96 17.22 24.11
CA ASN A 217 -6.42 18.60 24.09
C ASN A 217 -6.08 19.33 22.78
N ASN A 218 -5.43 18.66 21.82
CA ASN A 218 -5.09 19.28 20.55
C ASN A 218 -6.36 19.70 19.77
N ASP A 219 -6.27 20.85 19.11
CA ASP A 219 -7.29 21.28 18.16
C ASP A 219 -7.06 20.60 16.81
N TRP A 220 -7.74 19.48 16.59
CA TRP A 220 -7.57 18.68 15.39
C TRP A 220 -8.15 19.34 14.11
N GLU A 221 -8.92 20.42 14.24
CA GLU A 221 -9.43 21.15 13.08
C GLU A 221 -8.34 22.05 12.47
N ASP A 222 -7.69 22.85 13.33
CA ASP A 222 -6.65 23.80 12.94
C ASP A 222 -5.25 23.18 12.91
N HIS A 223 -5.01 22.14 13.71
CA HIS A 223 -3.74 21.42 13.84
C HIS A 223 -3.92 19.90 13.59
N PRO A 224 -4.31 19.50 12.37
CA PRO A 224 -4.70 18.13 12.05
C PRO A 224 -3.54 17.13 12.13
N ASP A 225 -3.88 15.88 12.45
CA ASP A 225 -2.93 14.79 12.61
C ASP A 225 -2.40 14.27 11.26
N LEU A 226 -1.12 14.49 10.97
CA LEU A 226 -0.51 14.04 9.72
C LEU A 226 -0.48 12.51 9.63
N GLU A 227 -0.31 11.81 10.73
CA GLU A 227 -0.30 10.34 10.75
C GLU A 227 -1.69 9.78 10.37
N ALA A 228 -2.78 10.28 10.97
CA ALA A 228 -4.13 9.88 10.60
C ALA A 228 -4.48 10.21 9.14
N PHE A 229 -4.10 11.39 8.65
CA PHE A 229 -4.28 11.74 7.24
C PHE A 229 -3.43 10.84 6.32
N SER A 230 -2.18 10.55 6.70
CA SER A 230 -1.32 9.63 5.94
C SER A 230 -1.94 8.24 5.86
N LEU A 231 -2.47 7.73 6.98
CA LEU A 231 -3.13 6.43 7.03
C LEU A 231 -4.38 6.40 6.12
N HIS A 232 -5.19 7.46 6.13
CA HIS A 232 -6.36 7.58 5.25
C HIS A 232 -5.97 7.61 3.76
N GLU A 233 -4.98 8.43 3.39
CA GLU A 233 -4.53 8.55 2.02
C GLU A 233 -3.85 7.26 1.52
N LEU A 234 -3.17 6.52 2.41
CA LEU A 234 -2.66 5.18 2.14
C LEU A 234 -3.80 4.18 1.86
N GLY A 235 -4.93 4.26 2.57
CA GLY A 235 -6.13 3.49 2.23
C GLY A 235 -6.60 3.78 0.79
N HIS A 236 -6.58 5.05 0.37
CA HIS A 236 -6.84 5.40 -1.03
C HIS A 236 -5.80 4.85 -2.02
N ALA A 237 -4.53 4.80 -1.62
CA ALA A 237 -3.46 4.20 -2.41
C ALA A 237 -3.65 2.68 -2.54
N GLN A 238 -4.23 2.03 -1.54
CA GLN A 238 -4.70 0.65 -1.60
C GLN A 238 -6.04 0.48 -2.30
N LEU A 239 -6.49 1.47 -3.07
CA LEU A 239 -7.75 1.39 -3.84
C LEU A 239 -9.01 1.35 -2.97
N LEU A 240 -8.96 1.77 -1.71
CA LEU A 240 -10.16 1.97 -0.90
C LEU A 240 -10.79 3.33 -1.25
N LEU A 241 -12.12 3.36 -1.19
CA LEU A 241 -12.97 4.54 -1.33
C LEU A 241 -13.58 4.86 0.03
N HIS A 242 -14.25 6.01 0.11
CA HIS A 242 -14.90 6.38 1.35
C HIS A 242 -16.03 5.43 1.74
N VAL A 243 -16.20 5.26 3.04
CA VAL A 243 -17.35 4.61 3.66
C VAL A 243 -18.14 5.63 4.46
N ASN A 244 -19.35 5.27 4.90
CA ASN A 244 -20.27 6.19 5.58
C ASN A 244 -20.31 6.04 7.12
N GLN A 245 -19.22 5.53 7.71
CA GLN A 245 -19.11 5.23 9.12
C GLN A 245 -18.12 6.19 9.75
N ILE A 246 -18.60 7.13 10.57
CA ILE A 246 -17.76 8.20 11.14
C ILE A 246 -16.56 7.69 11.95
N VAL A 247 -16.64 6.49 12.50
CA VAL A 247 -15.55 5.87 13.29
C VAL A 247 -14.47 5.24 12.42
N ASP A 248 -14.79 4.88 11.18
CA ASP A 248 -13.86 4.22 10.26
C ASP A 248 -12.83 5.24 9.75
N LEU A 249 -11.64 4.74 9.42
CA LEU A 249 -10.58 5.56 8.83
C LEU A 249 -11.03 6.12 7.49
N MET A 250 -11.68 5.30 6.65
CA MET A 250 -12.14 5.71 5.32
C MET A 250 -13.43 6.54 5.33
N TRP A 251 -13.86 7.09 6.47
CA TRP A 251 -14.84 8.18 6.45
C TRP A 251 -14.25 9.38 5.69
N TRP A 252 -15.07 10.06 4.88
CA TRP A 252 -14.61 11.13 3.99
C TRP A 252 -13.90 12.31 4.69
N GLU A 253 -14.05 12.42 6.00
CA GLU A 253 -13.43 13.45 6.84
C GLU A 253 -12.64 12.81 7.98
N ILE A 254 -11.48 13.39 8.29
CA ILE A 254 -10.62 12.92 9.38
C ILE A 254 -10.69 13.90 10.54
N PHE A 255 -11.15 13.37 11.68
CA PHE A 255 -11.23 14.08 12.95
C PHE A 255 -10.37 13.36 13.97
N GLY A 256 -9.51 14.09 14.67
CA GLY A 256 -8.64 13.51 15.69
C GLY A 256 -7.50 12.66 15.12
N ALA A 257 -6.73 12.08 16.04
CA ALA A 257 -5.67 11.13 15.73
C ALA A 257 -6.25 9.73 15.43
N LYS A 258 -6.96 9.58 14.30
CA LYS A 258 -7.44 8.27 13.79
C LYS A 258 -6.29 7.40 13.27
N ARG A 259 -5.46 6.92 14.18
CA ARG A 259 -4.26 6.13 13.87
C ARG A 259 -4.48 4.62 13.98
N THR A 260 -5.69 4.18 14.34
CA THR A 260 -6.03 2.75 14.51
C THR A 260 -7.10 2.35 13.51
N LEU A 261 -6.83 1.28 12.77
CA LEU A 261 -7.74 0.70 11.79
C LEU A 261 -8.96 0.07 12.48
N GLN A 262 -10.14 0.31 11.91
CA GLN A 262 -11.37 -0.36 12.31
C GLN A 262 -11.59 -1.63 11.47
N ALA A 263 -12.57 -2.45 11.87
CA ALA A 263 -12.86 -3.71 11.18
C ALA A 263 -13.13 -3.53 9.67
N GLY A 264 -13.85 -2.47 9.27
CA GLY A 264 -14.12 -2.18 7.85
C GLY A 264 -12.87 -1.81 7.06
N ASP A 265 -11.92 -1.10 7.69
CA ASP A 265 -10.64 -0.74 7.08
C ASP A 265 -9.78 -2.01 6.85
N ILE A 266 -9.72 -2.89 7.86
CA ILE A 266 -9.02 -4.19 7.79
C ILE A 266 -9.64 -5.09 6.70
N GLU A 267 -10.98 -5.27 6.72
CA GLU A 267 -11.70 -6.04 5.70
C GLU A 267 -11.44 -5.48 4.29
N GLY A 268 -11.32 -4.16 4.15
CA GLY A 268 -10.95 -3.48 2.91
C GLY A 268 -9.54 -3.83 2.44
N GLY A 269 -8.54 -3.69 3.30
CA GLY A 269 -7.14 -4.03 2.99
C GLY A 269 -6.98 -5.51 2.61
N GLU A 270 -7.57 -6.42 3.38
CA GLU A 270 -7.58 -7.87 3.09
C GLU A 270 -8.23 -8.19 1.74
N TYR A 271 -9.35 -7.54 1.41
CA TYR A 271 -9.99 -7.71 0.10
C TYR A 271 -9.06 -7.31 -1.04
N ILE A 272 -8.40 -6.14 -0.93
CA ILE A 272 -7.49 -5.65 -1.97
C ILE A 272 -6.26 -6.55 -2.09
N GLN A 273 -5.67 -6.97 -0.98
CA GLN A 273 -4.55 -7.89 -0.98
C GLN A 273 -4.95 -9.22 -1.66
N GLY A 274 -6.12 -9.78 -1.31
CA GLY A 274 -6.58 -11.05 -1.84
C GLY A 274 -6.81 -11.04 -3.35
N ILE A 275 -7.26 -9.92 -3.92
CA ILE A 275 -7.40 -9.80 -5.38
C ILE A 275 -6.08 -9.47 -6.08
N SER A 276 -5.09 -8.92 -5.37
CA SER A 276 -3.86 -8.37 -5.95
C SER A 276 -2.65 -9.31 -5.88
N THR A 277 -2.63 -10.27 -4.96
CA THR A 277 -1.54 -11.25 -4.81
C THR A 277 -1.48 -12.31 -5.92
N PRO A 278 -2.61 -12.75 -6.54
CA PRO A 278 -2.52 -13.70 -7.64
C PRO A 278 -1.95 -13.07 -8.91
N ASN A 279 -1.14 -13.85 -9.64
CA ASN A 279 -0.73 -13.48 -10.99
C ASN A 279 -1.93 -13.35 -11.92
N GLY A 280 -1.82 -12.43 -12.88
CA GLY A 280 -2.86 -12.22 -13.86
C GLY A 280 -3.07 -13.41 -14.78
N PRO A 281 -4.31 -13.62 -15.26
CA PRO A 281 -4.59 -14.68 -16.23
C PRO A 281 -3.72 -14.49 -17.47
N ASN A 282 -3.18 -15.59 -17.99
CA ASN A 282 -2.24 -15.59 -19.12
C ASN A 282 -0.97 -14.75 -18.89
N GLY A 283 -0.59 -14.45 -17.64
CA GLY A 283 0.62 -13.71 -17.30
C GLY A 283 0.58 -12.22 -17.65
N CYS A 284 -0.60 -11.62 -17.76
CA CYS A 284 -0.76 -10.21 -18.14
C CYS A 284 -0.29 -9.21 -17.07
N SER A 285 -0.15 -9.66 -15.82
CA SER A 285 0.43 -8.91 -14.72
C SER A 285 1.02 -9.87 -13.69
N THR A 286 2.01 -9.37 -12.96
CA THR A 286 2.59 -10.07 -11.81
C THR A 286 1.82 -9.67 -10.56
N GLY A 287 1.46 -10.65 -9.74
CA GLY A 287 0.83 -10.39 -8.45
C GLY A 287 1.74 -9.54 -7.55
N ILE A 288 1.15 -8.75 -6.67
CA ILE A 288 1.94 -8.05 -5.65
C ILE A 288 2.53 -9.09 -4.68
N ALA A 289 3.81 -8.98 -4.36
CA ALA A 289 4.39 -9.76 -3.26
C ALA A 289 3.80 -9.27 -1.93
N SER A 290 3.63 -10.18 -0.97
CA SER A 290 3.27 -9.80 0.39
C SER A 290 4.49 -9.27 1.12
N LEU A 291 4.28 -8.27 1.98
CA LEU A 291 5.30 -7.67 2.81
C LEU A 291 4.86 -7.77 4.27
N THR A 292 5.60 -8.51 5.10
CA THR A 292 5.21 -8.81 6.50
C THR A 292 5.82 -7.89 7.54
N ASP A 293 6.74 -7.02 7.13
CA ASP A 293 7.31 -5.95 7.94
C ASP A 293 7.22 -4.65 7.15
N CYS A 294 7.13 -3.50 7.79
CA CYS A 294 6.91 -2.25 7.04
C CYS A 294 8.11 -1.78 6.20
N GLY A 295 9.18 -2.57 6.07
CA GLY A 295 10.30 -2.30 5.18
C GLY A 295 11.07 -1.02 5.52
N LEU A 296 10.79 -0.42 6.69
CA LEU A 296 11.48 0.72 7.25
C LEU A 296 12.80 0.24 7.84
N ILE A 297 13.73 -0.13 6.97
CA ILE A 297 15.05 -0.59 7.40
C ILE A 297 15.87 0.64 7.82
N ASN A 298 15.58 1.17 9.01
CA ASN A 298 16.45 2.08 9.75
C ASN A 298 17.16 1.37 10.91
N SER A 299 16.95 0.06 11.10
CA SER A 299 17.66 -0.75 12.09
C SER A 299 18.63 -1.73 11.44
N ILE A 300 19.83 -1.83 12.02
CA ILE A 300 20.80 -2.94 11.81
C ILE A 300 20.34 -4.18 12.62
N ASP A 301 19.07 -4.26 13.01
CA ASP A 301 18.48 -5.53 13.41
C ASP A 301 18.28 -6.36 12.16
N GLY A 302 19.33 -7.12 11.85
CA GLY A 302 19.31 -8.11 10.79
C GLY A 302 18.05 -8.93 10.91
N SER A 303 17.24 -8.92 9.84
CA SER A 303 16.30 -9.98 9.61
C SER A 303 17.09 -11.29 9.75
N THR A 304 16.91 -11.98 10.87
CA THR A 304 17.32 -13.37 10.99
C THR A 304 16.33 -14.17 10.15
N SER A 305 16.45 -14.04 8.83
CA SER A 305 16.12 -15.16 7.97
C SER A 305 16.97 -16.32 8.51
N ASN A 306 16.31 -17.39 8.93
CA ASN A 306 16.92 -18.60 9.48
C ASN A 306 17.72 -19.34 8.38
N PHE A 307 18.71 -18.67 7.79
CA PHE A 307 19.79 -19.33 7.10
C PHE A 307 20.57 -20.06 8.18
N GLY A 308 20.61 -21.39 8.10
CA GLY A 308 21.47 -22.24 8.93
C GLY A 308 22.95 -21.97 8.67
N MET A 309 23.37 -20.71 8.78
CA MET A 309 24.72 -20.22 8.55
C MET A 309 25.32 -19.78 9.88
N LYS A 310 26.55 -20.22 10.14
CA LYS A 310 27.29 -19.91 11.36
C LYS A 310 28.65 -19.37 10.98
N VAL A 311 29.13 -18.37 11.70
CA VAL A 311 30.48 -17.83 11.53
C VAL A 311 31.26 -17.97 12.83
N ALA A 312 32.38 -18.69 12.79
CA ALA A 312 33.23 -18.96 13.95
C ALA A 312 34.70 -19.12 13.56
N PRO A 313 35.67 -18.80 14.43
CA PRO A 313 35.48 -18.20 15.74
C PRO A 313 35.19 -16.69 15.64
N ASN A 314 34.41 -16.18 16.57
CA ASN A 314 34.19 -14.75 16.72
C ASN A 314 34.06 -14.41 18.22
N PRO A 315 34.99 -13.66 18.83
CA PRO A 315 36.12 -12.96 18.21
C PRO A 315 37.19 -13.86 17.56
N THR A 316 37.97 -13.31 16.62
CA THR A 316 39.10 -14.01 15.96
C THR A 316 40.38 -13.16 15.94
N SER A 317 41.54 -13.80 15.75
CA SER A 317 42.85 -13.16 15.55
C SER A 317 43.42 -13.34 14.14
N GLY A 318 42.79 -14.15 13.29
CA GLY A 318 43.38 -14.54 11.99
C GLY A 318 42.31 -14.89 10.97
N SER A 319 41.66 -16.03 11.11
CA SER A 319 40.64 -16.50 10.17
C SER A 319 39.28 -16.70 10.82
N ILE A 320 38.25 -16.71 9.99
CA ILE A 320 36.89 -17.10 10.34
C ILE A 320 36.39 -18.13 9.34
N THR A 321 35.60 -19.07 9.84
CA THR A 321 34.97 -20.12 9.07
C THR A 321 33.47 -19.84 8.97
N ILE A 322 32.96 -19.86 7.74
CA ILE A 322 31.53 -19.82 7.44
C ILE A 322 31.07 -21.25 7.23
N CYS A 323 30.12 -21.71 8.04
CA CYS A 323 29.45 -23.00 7.88
C CYS A 323 28.03 -22.77 7.35
N SER A 324 27.60 -23.54 6.35
CA SER A 324 26.27 -23.52 5.75
C SER A 324 25.63 -24.90 5.84
N GLU A 325 24.42 -24.97 6.39
CA GLU A 325 23.66 -26.22 6.53
C GLU A 325 23.15 -26.78 5.18
N THR A 326 23.05 -25.94 4.14
CA THR A 326 22.68 -26.36 2.77
C THR A 326 23.85 -26.20 1.78
N PRO A 327 24.27 -27.24 1.02
CA PRO A 327 25.49 -27.18 0.20
C PRO A 327 25.35 -26.64 -1.24
N SER A 328 24.24 -26.03 -1.65
CA SER A 328 23.84 -26.12 -3.08
C SER A 328 23.83 -24.82 -3.89
N ASN A 329 23.86 -23.64 -3.27
CA ASN A 329 23.79 -22.37 -3.99
C ASN A 329 25.09 -21.59 -3.82
N SER A 330 25.52 -20.90 -4.89
CA SER A 330 26.66 -19.98 -4.84
C SER A 330 26.30 -18.75 -4.02
N LYS A 331 27.11 -18.43 -3.00
CA LYS A 331 26.87 -17.30 -2.08
C LYS A 331 27.98 -16.27 -2.22
N ILE A 332 27.64 -15.00 -2.09
CA ILE A 332 28.62 -13.90 -2.11
C ILE A 332 28.81 -13.39 -0.69
N VAL A 333 30.04 -13.48 -0.19
CA VAL A 333 30.44 -12.91 1.09
C VAL A 333 31.07 -11.55 0.84
N ARG A 334 30.62 -10.53 1.57
CA ARG A 334 31.20 -9.18 1.60
C ARG A 334 31.59 -8.83 3.02
N LEU A 335 32.76 -8.24 3.21
CA LEU A 335 33.22 -7.74 4.51
C LEU A 335 33.34 -6.23 4.44
N PHE A 336 32.73 -5.54 5.39
CA PHE A 336 32.76 -4.09 5.54
C PHE A 336 33.46 -3.72 6.84
N ASP A 337 34.22 -2.64 6.85
CA ASP A 337 34.77 -2.09 8.09
C ASP A 337 33.72 -1.26 8.86
N SER A 338 34.10 -0.78 10.04
CA SER A 338 33.21 0.06 10.88
C SER A 338 32.79 1.40 10.26
N TYR A 339 33.41 1.83 9.16
CA TYR A 339 33.03 3.02 8.39
C TYR A 339 32.15 2.68 7.17
N GLY A 340 31.75 1.42 7.01
CA GLY A 340 30.95 0.95 5.89
C GLY A 340 31.74 0.75 4.59
N ARG A 341 33.08 0.79 4.62
CA ARG A 341 33.90 0.59 3.42
C ARG A 341 34.05 -0.91 3.15
N LEU A 342 33.86 -1.32 1.90
CA LEU A 342 34.05 -2.70 1.47
C LEU A 342 35.55 -3.09 1.56
N ALA A 343 35.87 -3.98 2.50
CA ALA A 343 37.20 -4.49 2.74
C ALA A 343 37.50 -5.74 1.88
N PHE A 344 36.49 -6.57 1.60
CA PHE A 344 36.66 -7.84 0.90
C PHE A 344 35.37 -8.36 0.27
N THR A 345 35.51 -9.15 -0.81
CA THR A 345 34.41 -9.92 -1.40
C THR A 345 34.90 -11.29 -1.87
N LYS A 346 34.10 -12.35 -1.64
CA LYS A 346 34.40 -13.73 -2.07
C LYS A 346 33.15 -14.48 -2.46
N LEU A 347 33.21 -15.21 -3.56
CA LEU A 347 32.20 -16.21 -3.90
C LEU A 347 32.52 -17.52 -3.16
N ILE A 348 31.53 -18.10 -2.48
CA ILE A 348 31.64 -19.39 -1.80
C ILE A 348 30.61 -20.36 -2.38
N VAL A 349 31.04 -21.60 -2.60
CA VAL A 349 30.22 -22.70 -3.14
C VAL A 349 30.26 -23.94 -2.26
N ALA A 350 31.12 -23.95 -1.24
CA ALA A 350 31.27 -25.05 -0.30
C ALA A 350 30.40 -24.84 0.94
N SER A 351 30.01 -25.94 1.58
CA SER A 351 29.28 -25.93 2.87
C SER A 351 30.11 -25.36 4.01
N GLU A 352 31.44 -25.34 3.88
CA GLU A 352 32.36 -24.73 4.82
C GLU A 352 33.40 -23.93 4.05
N THR A 353 33.64 -22.68 4.42
CA THR A 353 34.66 -21.85 3.79
C THR A 353 35.40 -21.02 4.83
N GLU A 354 36.71 -21.18 4.87
CA GLU A 354 37.60 -20.33 5.64
C GLU A 354 37.91 -19.03 4.89
N ILE A 355 37.92 -17.93 5.64
CA ILE A 355 38.30 -16.60 5.19
C ILE A 355 39.40 -16.10 6.11
N ASP A 356 40.58 -15.89 5.54
CA ASP A 356 41.70 -15.26 6.22
C ASP A 356 41.48 -13.74 6.29
N ILE A 357 41.39 -13.24 7.51
CA ILE A 357 41.26 -11.82 7.83
C ILE A 357 42.47 -11.30 8.64
N SER A 358 43.58 -12.03 8.65
CA SER A 358 44.80 -11.69 9.41
C SER A 358 45.43 -10.37 8.97
N GLN A 359 45.29 -10.03 7.68
CA GLN A 359 45.80 -8.79 7.09
C GLN A 359 45.01 -7.54 7.48
N PHE A 360 43.80 -7.68 8.04
CA PHE A 360 42.98 -6.54 8.44
C PHE A 360 43.33 -6.07 9.85
N ALA A 361 43.25 -4.75 10.07
CA ALA A 361 43.53 -4.16 11.37
C ALA A 361 42.53 -4.65 12.44
N PRO A 362 42.93 -4.74 13.72
CA PRO A 362 42.02 -5.00 14.83
C PRO A 362 40.83 -4.03 14.83
N GLY A 363 39.63 -4.54 15.08
CA GLY A 363 38.42 -3.73 15.02
C GLY A 363 37.13 -4.53 14.80
N ILE A 364 36.05 -3.79 14.58
CA ILE A 364 34.72 -4.33 14.26
C ILE A 364 34.52 -4.31 12.75
N TYR A 365 34.08 -5.44 12.21
CA TYR A 365 33.70 -5.61 10.82
C TYR A 365 32.29 -6.16 10.72
N PHE A 366 31.63 -5.89 9.60
CA PHE A 366 30.31 -6.41 9.26
C PHE A 366 30.43 -7.31 8.05
N MET A 367 30.12 -8.59 8.22
CA MET A 367 30.14 -9.59 7.15
C MET A 367 28.73 -9.84 6.66
N THR A 368 28.45 -9.52 5.40
CA THR A 368 27.18 -9.83 4.74
C THR A 368 27.35 -11.01 3.80
N ILE A 369 26.50 -12.02 3.93
CA ILE A 369 26.44 -13.18 3.04
C ILE A 369 25.14 -13.09 2.24
N LEU A 370 25.25 -13.14 0.91
CA LEU A 370 24.15 -13.02 -0.05
C LEU A 370 23.91 -14.36 -0.74
N GLU A 371 22.66 -14.81 -0.82
CA GLU A 371 22.20 -15.99 -1.56
C GLU A 371 21.10 -15.56 -2.54
N GLY A 372 21.39 -15.47 -3.84
CA GLY A 372 20.42 -14.92 -4.80
C GLY A 372 20.22 -13.40 -4.66
N ILE A 373 18.99 -12.93 -4.92
CA ILE A 373 18.68 -11.49 -5.07
C ILE A 373 18.19 -10.85 -3.76
N ASP A 374 17.44 -11.58 -2.94
CA ASP A 374 16.77 -11.03 -1.75
C ASP A 374 17.29 -11.61 -0.42
N ASP A 375 17.93 -12.78 -0.44
CA ASP A 375 18.36 -13.43 0.79
C ASP A 375 19.74 -12.97 1.23
N HIS A 376 19.81 -12.41 2.43
CA HIS A 376 21.07 -12.05 3.05
C HIS A 376 21.04 -12.20 4.56
N VAL A 377 22.23 -12.38 5.13
CA VAL A 377 22.46 -12.34 6.58
C VAL A 377 23.72 -11.54 6.87
N THR A 378 23.72 -10.79 7.97
CA THR A 378 24.87 -10.00 8.40
C THR A 378 25.37 -10.45 9.77
N PHE A 379 26.68 -10.69 9.87
CA PHE A 379 27.38 -11.04 11.10
C PHE A 379 28.31 -9.90 11.52
N LYS A 380 28.27 -9.53 12.80
CA LYS A 380 29.29 -8.67 13.42
C LYS A 380 30.52 -9.48 13.76
N ILE A 381 31.68 -9.17 13.19
CA ILE A 381 32.96 -9.84 13.44
C ILE A 381 33.87 -8.95 14.27
N VAL A 382 34.43 -9.50 15.35
CA VAL A 382 35.38 -8.82 16.23
C VAL A 382 36.78 -9.38 15.96
N LYS A 383 37.63 -8.58 15.30
CA LYS A 383 39.04 -8.90 15.07
C LYS A 383 39.90 -8.34 16.19
N LYS A 384 40.60 -9.22 16.90
CA LYS A 384 41.58 -8.86 17.93
C LYS A 384 42.90 -8.41 17.34
#